data_AF-A0A1F6QVP9-F1
#
_entry.id   AF-A0A1F6QVP9-F1
#
_cell.length_a   1.000
_cell.length_b   1.000
_cell.length_c   1.000
_cell.angle_alpha   90.00
_cell.angle_beta   90.00
_cell.angle_gamma   90.00
#
_symmetry.space_group_name_H-M   'P 1'
#
loop_
_entity.id
_entity.type
_entity.pdbx_description
1 polymer ?
#
loop_
_entity_poly.entity_id
_entity_poly.type
_entity_poly.pdbx_seq_one_letter_code
_entity_poly.pdbx_strand_id
1 'polypeptide(L)'
;MRFFDERIKFKDGVQEKMFLNMKKDLSVSQEILAKMLNVSRSYLRLWIKEERFLPLQIFNKIMALYPKSRIFKNEIIEFLPYQWWSTKGGKKRIEISKSEGSFKSMINELHKARRKNSTMEKINVPPLSKYTKEIIKQKISTIPILASLLITDGSLNYKKNQISFTSTDFTLINIFTDLIKLNSKIVPYLSKRRNGIFESYVFDAELCKKLLLLSPSYKKSPYKNQSKEDYLKESQPTIEFLFNQNEEVKRKCIQTAMSCDGFITTSYDKGKNIRNTIGLSCSHPCLIYEWKNLLESFKIDMHIVKNERYWAGYGCLLSSSSKVIKNFSSIGFIPEVKITGKSKRFKGIEKNKMLELALCNNKFKSWKEIYSWVQKPTGLIN
;
A
#
# COMPACT_ATOMS: atom_id res chain seq x y z
N MET A 1 10.79 -20.60 11.59
CA MET A 1 11.71 -21.59 11.01
C MET A 1 11.03 -22.27 9.83
N ARG A 2 11.62 -22.27 8.62
CA ARG A 2 11.12 -23.08 7.50
C ARG A 2 11.78 -24.45 7.62
N PHE A 3 11.06 -25.44 8.13
CA PHE A 3 11.56 -26.81 8.19
C PHE A 3 11.77 -27.32 6.77
N PHE A 4 13.01 -27.67 6.43
CA PHE A 4 13.37 -28.32 5.18
C PHE A 4 12.92 -29.78 5.23
N ASP A 5 11.61 -29.99 5.10
CA ASP A 5 10.98 -31.29 5.28
C ASP A 5 10.67 -31.95 3.92
N GLU A 6 11.03 -33.23 3.79
CA GLU A 6 10.75 -34.04 2.61
C GLU A 6 9.25 -34.11 2.32
N ARG A 7 8.92 -34.41 1.06
CA ARG A 7 7.55 -34.49 0.57
C ARG A 7 7.26 -35.90 0.13
N ILE A 8 6.10 -36.41 0.51
CA ILE A 8 5.66 -37.74 0.17
C ILE A 8 4.75 -37.66 -1.05
N LYS A 9 5.08 -38.42 -2.10
CA LYS A 9 4.22 -38.65 -3.24
C LYS A 9 3.54 -40.01 -3.08
N PHE A 10 2.22 -40.01 -2.98
CA PHE A 10 1.40 -41.22 -3.00
C PHE A 10 1.00 -41.58 -4.44
N LYS A 11 0.43 -42.77 -4.63
CA LYS A 11 -0.38 -43.06 -5.83
C LYS A 11 -1.59 -42.10 -5.89
N ASP A 12 -2.03 -41.81 -7.11
CA ASP A 12 -3.13 -40.86 -7.35
C ASP A 12 -4.40 -41.27 -6.60
N GLY A 13 -5.02 -40.31 -5.92
CA GLY A 13 -6.23 -40.47 -5.11
C GLY A 13 -6.00 -41.05 -3.70
N VAL A 14 -4.81 -41.58 -3.40
CA VAL A 14 -4.54 -42.20 -2.09
C VAL A 14 -4.40 -41.14 -0.99
N GLN A 15 -3.79 -40.00 -1.29
CA GLN A 15 -3.63 -38.93 -0.31
C GLN A 15 -5.00 -38.33 0.03
N GLU A 16 -5.86 -38.11 -0.97
CA GLU A 16 -7.25 -37.71 -0.76
C GLU A 16 -8.00 -38.72 0.13
N LYS A 17 -7.97 -39.99 -0.25
CA LYS A 17 -8.65 -41.09 0.47
C LYS A 17 -8.22 -41.16 1.93
N MET A 18 -6.92 -41.02 2.21
CA MET A 18 -6.41 -40.98 3.58
C MET A 18 -7.07 -39.87 4.42
N PHE A 19 -7.13 -38.64 3.89
CA PHE A 19 -7.74 -37.53 4.61
C PHE A 19 -9.26 -37.68 4.76
N LEU A 20 -9.95 -38.21 3.75
CA LEU A 20 -11.39 -38.47 3.82
C LEU A 20 -11.73 -39.53 4.88
N ASN A 21 -10.95 -40.62 4.93
CA ASN A 21 -11.09 -41.65 5.96
C ASN A 21 -10.84 -41.07 7.36
N MET A 22 -9.77 -40.28 7.52
CA MET A 22 -9.46 -39.64 8.79
C MET A 22 -10.58 -38.70 9.27
N LYS A 23 -11.14 -37.87 8.37
CA LYS A 23 -12.28 -36.99 8.70
C LYS A 23 -13.52 -37.77 9.13
N LYS A 24 -13.83 -38.85 8.39
CA LYS A 24 -14.99 -39.71 8.66
C LYS A 24 -14.85 -40.42 10.01
N ASP A 25 -13.72 -41.09 10.22
CA ASP A 25 -13.49 -41.90 11.43
C ASP A 25 -13.40 -41.03 12.69
N LEU A 26 -12.80 -39.84 12.60
CA LEU A 26 -12.70 -38.92 13.74
C LEU A 26 -13.96 -38.03 13.90
N SER A 27 -14.92 -38.09 12.98
CA SER A 27 -16.11 -37.22 12.95
C SER A 27 -15.79 -35.72 13.05
N VAL A 28 -14.72 -35.27 12.38
CA VAL A 28 -14.23 -33.89 12.45
C VAL A 28 -14.45 -33.12 11.14
N SER A 29 -14.72 -31.83 11.28
CA SER A 29 -14.69 -30.90 10.14
C SER A 29 -13.26 -30.72 9.62
N GLN A 30 -13.12 -30.25 8.37
CA GLN A 30 -11.80 -29.93 7.81
C GLN A 30 -11.07 -28.83 8.61
N GLU A 31 -11.81 -27.91 9.23
CA GLU A 31 -11.21 -26.87 10.06
C GLU A 31 -10.61 -27.44 11.35
N ILE A 32 -11.34 -28.34 12.03
CA ILE A 32 -10.86 -29.01 13.24
C ILE A 32 -9.64 -29.86 12.89
N LEU A 33 -9.69 -30.63 11.80
CA LEU A 33 -8.55 -31.42 11.36
C LEU A 33 -7.31 -30.58 11.04
N ALA A 34 -7.49 -29.40 10.43
CA ALA A 34 -6.37 -28.48 10.17
C ALA A 34 -5.74 -27.96 11.48
N LYS A 35 -6.57 -27.66 12.50
CA LYS A 35 -6.10 -27.27 13.83
C LYS A 35 -5.33 -28.42 14.51
N MET A 36 -5.85 -29.65 14.47
CA MET A 36 -5.18 -30.84 15.02
C MET A 36 -3.79 -31.08 14.40
N LEU A 37 -3.65 -30.82 13.10
CA LEU A 37 -2.38 -30.96 12.38
C LEU A 37 -1.45 -29.74 12.52
N ASN A 38 -1.92 -28.66 13.17
CA ASN A 38 -1.27 -27.36 13.26
C ASN A 38 -0.88 -26.78 11.88
N VAL A 39 -1.85 -26.77 10.96
CA VAL A 39 -1.70 -26.24 9.60
C VAL A 39 -2.88 -25.35 9.23
N SER A 40 -2.71 -24.49 8.23
CA SER A 40 -3.86 -23.69 7.74
C SER A 40 -4.84 -24.56 6.96
N ARG A 41 -6.14 -24.23 7.04
CA ARG A 41 -7.21 -24.89 6.27
C ARG A 41 -6.93 -24.88 4.76
N SER A 42 -6.27 -23.83 4.26
CA SER A 42 -5.88 -23.72 2.85
C SER A 42 -4.86 -24.79 2.46
N TYR A 43 -3.81 -25.02 3.28
CA TYR A 43 -2.83 -26.09 3.01
C TYR A 43 -3.47 -27.47 3.03
N LEU A 44 -4.29 -27.76 4.06
CA LEU A 44 -5.00 -29.03 4.15
C LEU A 44 -5.90 -29.27 2.93
N ARG A 45 -6.61 -28.24 2.45
CA ARG A 45 -7.44 -28.35 1.23
C ARG A 45 -6.62 -28.74 0.00
N LEU A 46 -5.43 -28.16 -0.15
CA LEU A 46 -4.54 -28.45 -1.27
C LEU A 46 -3.96 -29.86 -1.19
N TRP A 47 -3.76 -30.41 0.02
CA TRP A 47 -3.37 -31.81 0.19
C TRP A 47 -4.54 -32.77 -0.08
N ILE A 48 -5.75 -32.46 0.39
CA ILE A 48 -6.93 -33.29 0.11
C ILE A 48 -7.17 -33.38 -1.41
N LYS A 49 -7.04 -32.27 -2.13
CA LYS A 49 -7.20 -32.24 -3.60
C LYS A 49 -5.98 -32.73 -4.39
N GLU A 50 -4.94 -33.18 -3.68
CA GLU A 50 -3.66 -33.60 -4.27
C GLU A 50 -2.96 -32.52 -5.13
N GLU A 51 -3.33 -31.25 -4.99
CA GLU A 51 -2.66 -30.10 -5.63
C GLU A 51 -1.26 -29.86 -5.03
N ARG A 52 -0.94 -30.48 -3.89
CA ARG A 52 0.36 -30.46 -3.22
C ARG A 52 0.70 -31.81 -2.59
N PHE A 53 1.99 -32.14 -2.59
CA PHE A 53 2.53 -33.27 -1.85
C PHE A 53 2.60 -33.00 -0.34
N LEU A 54 2.30 -34.03 0.45
CA LEU A 54 2.26 -33.97 1.91
C LEU A 54 3.68 -33.92 2.51
N PRO A 55 4.01 -32.96 3.39
CA PRO A 55 5.26 -33.01 4.14
C PRO A 55 5.37 -34.23 5.05
N LEU A 56 6.54 -34.85 5.11
CA LEU A 56 6.81 -36.06 5.90
C LEU A 56 6.48 -35.86 7.38
N GLN A 57 6.81 -34.72 7.96
CA GLN A 57 6.46 -34.43 9.36
C GLN A 57 4.94 -34.40 9.60
N ILE A 58 4.16 -33.95 8.61
CA ILE A 58 2.70 -33.93 8.72
C ILE A 58 2.14 -35.33 8.54
N PHE A 59 2.71 -36.14 7.65
CA PHE A 59 2.34 -37.56 7.56
C PHE A 59 2.62 -38.31 8.86
N ASN A 60 3.76 -38.06 9.50
CA ASN A 60 4.09 -38.63 10.81
C ASN A 60 3.08 -38.20 11.89
N LYS A 61 2.65 -36.93 11.88
CA LYS A 61 1.57 -36.46 12.76
C LYS A 61 0.24 -37.13 12.47
N ILE A 62 -0.10 -37.35 11.20
CA ILE A 62 -1.31 -38.08 10.80
C ILE A 62 -1.24 -39.53 11.31
N MET A 63 -0.10 -40.21 11.20
CA MET A 63 0.07 -41.57 11.73
C MET A 63 -0.04 -41.64 13.26
N ALA A 64 0.40 -40.59 13.96
CA ALA A 64 0.24 -40.50 15.41
C ALA A 64 -1.23 -40.24 15.82
N LEU A 65 -1.92 -39.33 15.13
CA LEU A 65 -3.31 -38.97 15.42
C LEU A 65 -4.33 -40.01 14.92
N TYR A 66 -4.01 -40.72 13.85
CA TYR A 66 -4.88 -41.69 13.20
C TYR A 66 -4.07 -42.92 12.77
N PRO A 67 -3.79 -43.87 13.69
CA PRO A 67 -2.91 -45.01 13.43
C PRO A 67 -3.34 -45.91 12.27
N LYS A 68 -4.64 -45.97 11.94
CA LYS A 68 -5.16 -46.68 10.76
C LYS A 68 -4.55 -46.18 9.44
N SER A 69 -4.01 -44.95 9.41
CA SER A 69 -3.33 -44.42 8.22
C SER A 69 -2.00 -45.10 7.90
N ARG A 70 -1.44 -45.94 8.77
CA ARG A 70 -0.21 -46.69 8.51
C ARG A 70 -0.29 -47.54 7.24
N ILE A 71 -1.48 -48.01 6.86
CA ILE A 71 -1.69 -48.78 5.62
C ILE A 71 -1.28 -47.99 4.38
N PHE A 72 -1.40 -46.65 4.40
CA PHE A 72 -1.05 -45.79 3.26
C PHE A 72 0.45 -45.62 3.07
N LYS A 73 1.29 -46.05 4.03
CA LYS A 73 2.75 -46.01 3.91
C LYS A 73 3.24 -46.86 2.73
N ASN A 74 2.56 -47.96 2.44
CA ASN A 74 2.89 -48.87 1.33
C ASN A 74 2.47 -48.31 -0.04
N GLU A 75 1.71 -47.21 -0.06
CA GLU A 75 1.23 -46.55 -1.27
C GLU A 75 2.09 -45.32 -1.64
N ILE A 76 3.19 -45.10 -0.94
CA ILE A 76 4.17 -44.06 -1.23
C ILE A 76 5.01 -44.50 -2.43
N ILE A 77 5.00 -43.69 -3.49
CA ILE A 77 5.80 -43.92 -4.70
C ILE A 77 7.21 -43.33 -4.53
N GLU A 78 7.31 -42.14 -3.94
CA GLU A 78 8.55 -41.36 -3.98
C GLU A 78 8.64 -40.37 -2.81
N PHE A 79 9.85 -40.21 -2.29
CA PHE A 79 10.23 -39.12 -1.38
C PHE A 79 10.89 -38.00 -2.19
N LEU A 80 10.29 -36.82 -2.15
CA LEU A 80 10.68 -35.66 -2.93
C LEU A 80 11.33 -34.61 -2.00
N PRO A 81 12.33 -33.84 -2.49
CA PRO A 81 12.96 -32.81 -1.69
C PRO A 81 11.99 -31.66 -1.34
N TYR A 82 12.27 -30.95 -0.24
CA TYR A 82 11.41 -29.93 0.37
C TYR A 82 10.86 -28.86 -0.60
N GLN A 83 11.60 -28.52 -1.66
CA GLN A 83 11.26 -27.43 -2.59
C GLN A 83 10.36 -27.83 -3.77
N TRP A 84 9.95 -29.09 -3.86
CA TRP A 84 9.29 -29.62 -5.06
C TRP A 84 7.90 -29.00 -5.36
N TRP A 85 7.21 -28.44 -4.36
CA TRP A 85 5.80 -28.05 -4.46
C TRP A 85 5.51 -26.56 -4.75
N SER A 86 6.50 -25.66 -4.79
CA SER A 86 6.17 -24.24 -4.98
C SER A 86 6.01 -23.87 -6.46
N THR A 87 4.81 -24.10 -7.03
CA THR A 87 4.33 -23.68 -8.37
C THR A 87 5.08 -24.27 -9.58
N LYS A 88 4.49 -24.23 -10.79
CA LYS A 88 5.08 -24.68 -12.08
C LYS A 88 6.57 -24.33 -12.31
N GLY A 89 7.13 -23.35 -11.59
CA GLY A 89 8.55 -23.04 -11.58
C GLY A 89 9.45 -23.97 -10.74
N GLY A 90 8.94 -24.93 -9.96
CA GLY A 90 9.73 -25.87 -9.15
C GLY A 90 10.46 -26.93 -9.99
N LYS A 91 9.72 -27.69 -10.81
CA LYS A 91 10.30 -28.60 -11.82
C LYS A 91 11.27 -27.87 -12.74
N LYS A 92 10.85 -26.71 -13.25
CA LYS A 92 11.70 -25.84 -14.08
C LYS A 92 12.97 -25.41 -13.34
N ARG A 93 12.92 -25.05 -12.07
CA ARG A 93 14.11 -24.68 -11.28
C ARG A 93 15.05 -25.84 -11.01
N ILE A 94 14.56 -27.08 -10.94
CA ILE A 94 15.40 -28.27 -10.76
C ILE A 94 16.02 -28.73 -12.08
N GLU A 95 15.28 -28.67 -13.19
CA GLU A 95 15.86 -28.85 -14.54
C GLU A 95 16.92 -27.77 -14.84
N ILE A 96 16.62 -26.53 -14.45
CA ILE A 96 17.53 -25.38 -14.58
C ILE A 96 18.68 -25.48 -13.55
N SER A 97 18.50 -26.07 -12.36
CA SER A 97 19.61 -26.27 -11.40
C SER A 97 20.51 -27.44 -11.75
N LYS A 98 19.97 -28.49 -12.41
CA LYS A 98 20.75 -29.59 -13.00
C LYS A 98 21.60 -29.13 -14.19
N SER A 99 21.31 -27.97 -14.77
CA SER A 99 22.16 -27.29 -15.75
C SER A 99 22.80 -26.07 -15.08
N GLU A 100 23.88 -26.27 -14.33
CA GLU A 100 24.49 -25.26 -13.45
C GLU A 100 24.77 -23.88 -14.10
N GLY A 101 24.91 -23.82 -15.43
CA GLY A 101 25.01 -22.56 -16.18
C GLY A 101 23.69 -21.78 -16.37
N SER A 102 22.55 -22.46 -16.49
CA SER A 102 21.27 -21.82 -16.89
C SER A 102 20.56 -21.13 -15.72
N PHE A 103 20.63 -21.68 -14.50
CA PHE A 103 20.06 -21.03 -13.31
C PHE A 103 20.78 -19.73 -12.98
N LYS A 104 22.12 -19.78 -12.96
CA LYS A 104 22.97 -18.61 -12.73
C LYS A 104 22.73 -17.56 -13.80
N SER A 105 22.58 -17.96 -15.06
CA SER A 105 22.21 -17.07 -16.16
C SER A 105 20.83 -16.43 -15.94
N MET A 106 19.79 -17.20 -15.64
CA MET A 106 18.43 -16.68 -15.38
C MET A 106 18.37 -15.74 -14.16
N ILE A 107 19.06 -16.09 -13.07
CA ILE A 107 19.17 -15.22 -11.90
C ILE A 107 19.94 -13.94 -12.24
N ASN A 108 21.02 -14.05 -13.02
CA ASN A 108 21.74 -12.89 -13.54
C ASN A 108 20.87 -12.04 -14.47
N GLU A 109 20.02 -12.63 -15.31
CA GLU A 109 19.06 -11.91 -16.14
C GLU A 109 17.98 -11.23 -15.30
N LEU A 110 17.46 -11.87 -14.26
CA LEU A 110 16.54 -11.25 -13.31
C LEU A 110 17.21 -10.10 -12.56
N HIS A 111 18.47 -10.25 -12.14
CA HIS A 111 19.25 -9.18 -11.54
C HIS A 111 19.56 -8.07 -12.54
N LYS A 112 19.90 -8.39 -13.79
CA LYS A 112 20.11 -7.42 -14.87
C LYS A 112 18.82 -6.68 -15.19
N ALA A 113 17.66 -7.36 -15.24
CA ALA A 113 16.34 -6.76 -15.44
C ALA A 113 15.97 -5.85 -14.26
N ARG A 114 16.23 -6.27 -13.02
CA ARG A 114 16.06 -5.43 -11.83
C ARG A 114 16.99 -4.21 -11.84
N ARG A 115 18.26 -4.38 -12.22
CA ARG A 115 19.24 -3.30 -12.39
C ARG A 115 18.84 -2.33 -13.50
N LYS A 116 18.36 -2.86 -14.64
CA LYS A 116 17.74 -2.08 -15.73
C LYS A 116 16.57 -1.26 -15.17
N ASN A 117 15.69 -1.85 -14.38
CA ASN A 117 14.54 -1.15 -13.81
C ASN A 117 14.91 -0.16 -12.70
N SER A 118 16.08 -0.34 -12.07
CA SER A 118 16.63 0.58 -11.07
C SER A 118 17.56 1.65 -11.66
N THR A 119 17.80 1.67 -12.98
CA THR A 119 18.54 2.80 -13.56
C THR A 119 17.70 4.05 -13.35
N MET A 120 18.24 4.96 -12.55
CA MET A 120 17.63 6.25 -12.26
C MET A 120 18.19 7.25 -13.25
N GLU A 121 17.30 7.89 -13.99
CA GLU A 121 17.64 9.05 -14.80
C GLU A 121 17.59 10.29 -13.91
N LYS A 122 18.71 10.99 -13.77
CA LYS A 122 18.75 12.26 -13.03
C LYS A 122 17.94 13.29 -13.82
N ILE A 123 17.01 13.99 -13.16
CA ILE A 123 16.24 15.06 -13.77
C ILE A 123 16.72 16.41 -13.24
N ASN A 124 16.73 17.42 -14.10
CA ASN A 124 16.96 18.79 -13.68
C ASN A 124 15.84 19.26 -12.77
N VAL A 125 16.21 19.98 -11.71
CA VAL A 125 15.20 20.46 -10.77
C VAL A 125 14.35 21.53 -11.46
N PRO A 126 13.02 21.34 -11.55
CA PRO A 126 12.13 22.30 -12.20
C PRO A 126 12.07 23.66 -11.44
N PRO A 127 11.51 24.71 -12.07
CA PRO A 127 11.18 25.95 -11.39
C PRO A 127 10.10 25.74 -10.31
N LEU A 128 10.02 26.70 -9.39
CA LEU A 128 9.03 26.70 -8.30
C LEU A 128 7.62 26.47 -8.86
N SER A 129 6.96 25.46 -8.31
CA SER A 129 5.57 25.13 -8.61
C SER A 129 4.63 26.29 -8.28
N LYS A 130 3.49 26.35 -8.98
CA LYS A 130 2.45 27.35 -8.73
C LYS A 130 1.98 27.33 -7.27
N TYR A 131 1.83 26.13 -6.71
CA TYR A 131 1.44 25.90 -5.32
C TYR A 131 2.45 26.51 -4.33
N THR A 132 3.75 26.26 -4.50
CA THR A 132 4.77 26.85 -3.62
C THR A 132 4.83 28.36 -3.77
N LYS A 133 4.73 28.90 -5.00
CA LYS A 133 4.69 30.36 -5.22
C LYS A 133 3.55 31.03 -4.44
N GLU A 134 2.38 30.39 -4.39
CA GLU A 134 1.23 30.87 -3.61
C GLU A 134 1.52 30.86 -2.11
N ILE A 135 2.12 29.78 -1.59
CA ILE A 135 2.53 29.66 -0.17
C ILE A 135 3.50 30.77 0.22
N ILE A 136 4.51 31.05 -0.61
CA ILE A 136 5.49 32.12 -0.39
C ILE A 136 4.78 33.48 -0.37
N LYS A 137 3.89 33.73 -1.35
CA LYS A 137 3.12 34.98 -1.45
C LYS A 137 2.27 35.23 -0.19
N GLN A 138 1.68 34.18 0.37
CA GLN A 138 0.86 34.23 1.59
C GLN A 138 1.70 34.20 2.88
N LYS A 139 3.04 34.09 2.79
CA LYS A 139 3.95 33.97 3.94
C LYS A 139 3.59 32.79 4.87
N ILE A 140 3.06 31.71 4.32
CA ILE A 140 2.69 30.51 5.07
C ILE A 140 3.96 29.71 5.41
N SER A 141 4.06 29.25 6.67
CA SER A 141 5.16 28.41 7.13
C SER A 141 5.22 27.10 6.32
N THR A 142 6.38 26.81 5.75
CA THR A 142 6.57 25.68 4.82
C THR A 142 6.96 24.37 5.52
N ILE A 143 7.55 24.45 6.71
CA ILE A 143 7.96 23.28 7.51
C ILE A 143 6.77 22.35 7.86
N PRO A 144 5.63 22.85 8.36
CA PRO A 144 4.45 22.01 8.62
C PRO A 144 3.91 21.29 7.37
N ILE A 145 3.98 21.94 6.21
CA ILE A 145 3.53 21.39 4.93
C ILE A 145 4.48 20.28 4.47
N LEU A 146 5.79 20.50 4.62
CA LEU A 146 6.81 19.47 4.38
C LEU A 146 6.61 18.26 5.31
N ALA A 147 6.40 18.50 6.60
CA ALA A 147 6.11 17.43 7.56
C ALA A 147 4.85 16.64 7.16
N SER A 148 3.81 17.31 6.67
CA SER A 148 2.59 16.67 6.18
C SER A 148 2.84 15.76 4.96
N LEU A 149 3.68 16.18 4.01
CA LEU A 149 4.12 15.31 2.89
C LEU A 149 4.86 14.07 3.38
N LEU A 150 5.69 14.21 4.41
CA LEU A 150 6.46 13.09 4.96
C LEU A 150 5.56 12.11 5.73
N ILE A 151 4.54 12.61 6.41
CA ILE A 151 3.55 11.79 7.15
C ILE A 151 2.57 11.05 6.22
N THR A 152 2.46 11.45 4.95
CA THR A 152 1.68 10.70 3.94
C THR A 152 2.58 9.75 3.13
N ASP A 153 3.17 10.23 2.03
CA ASP A 153 3.92 9.40 1.07
C ASP A 153 5.45 9.48 1.25
N GLY A 154 5.97 10.41 2.04
CA GLY A 154 7.42 10.60 2.20
C GLY A 154 8.08 9.69 3.24
N SER A 155 9.34 9.95 3.54
CA SER A 155 10.06 9.28 4.62
C SER A 155 11.18 10.14 5.19
N LEU A 156 11.45 9.96 6.48
CA LEU A 156 12.61 10.51 7.16
C LEU A 156 13.38 9.35 7.80
N ASN A 157 14.66 9.23 7.44
CA ASN A 157 15.60 8.29 8.03
C ASN A 157 16.65 9.07 8.82
N TYR A 158 16.40 9.24 10.12
CA TYR A 158 17.25 10.03 11.00
C TYR A 158 18.67 9.48 11.10
N LYS A 159 18.87 8.16 11.03
CA LYS A 159 20.21 7.53 11.09
C LYS A 159 21.10 7.93 9.90
N LYS A 160 20.47 8.21 8.76
CA LYS A 160 21.15 8.66 7.54
C LYS A 160 21.01 10.16 7.30
N ASN A 161 20.29 10.88 8.17
CA ASN A 161 19.83 12.25 7.93
C ASN A 161 19.13 12.41 6.57
N GLN A 162 18.45 11.36 6.09
CA GLN A 162 17.87 11.32 4.76
C GLN A 162 16.38 11.67 4.82
N ILE A 163 15.97 12.64 4.02
CA ILE A 163 14.57 12.99 3.80
C ILE A 163 14.26 12.64 2.35
N SER A 164 13.23 11.86 2.10
CA SER A 164 12.89 11.44 0.75
C SER A 164 11.39 11.42 0.50
N PHE A 165 11.02 11.57 -0.77
CA PHE A 165 9.66 11.50 -1.24
C PHE A 165 9.62 10.79 -2.60
N THR A 166 8.67 9.88 -2.76
CA THR A 166 8.48 9.11 -3.98
C THR A 166 7.04 9.19 -4.43
N SER A 167 6.81 9.44 -5.72
CA SER A 167 5.47 9.53 -6.28
C SER A 167 5.49 9.27 -7.78
N THR A 168 4.36 8.85 -8.33
CA THR A 168 4.14 8.82 -9.79
C THR A 168 3.69 10.17 -10.33
N ASP A 169 3.29 11.09 -9.44
CA ASP A 169 2.84 12.44 -9.79
C ASP A 169 4.00 13.43 -9.68
N PHE A 170 4.39 14.04 -10.80
CA PHE A 170 5.52 14.96 -10.85
C PHE A 170 5.22 16.28 -10.12
N THR A 171 3.96 16.71 -10.05
CA THR A 171 3.57 17.95 -9.35
C THR A 171 3.87 17.81 -7.85
N LEU A 172 3.51 16.67 -7.24
CA LEU A 172 3.83 16.40 -5.84
C LEU A 172 5.35 16.36 -5.57
N ILE A 173 6.13 15.79 -6.49
CA ILE A 173 7.59 15.74 -6.40
C ILE A 173 8.22 17.13 -6.51
N ASN A 174 7.69 17.96 -7.41
CA ASN A 174 8.14 19.34 -7.56
C ASN A 174 7.86 20.13 -6.28
N ILE A 175 6.66 20.04 -5.73
CA ILE A 175 6.28 20.70 -4.47
C ILE A 175 7.18 20.24 -3.32
N PHE A 176 7.41 18.93 -3.18
CA PHE A 176 8.34 18.42 -2.18
C PHE A 176 9.75 19.03 -2.35
N THR A 177 10.26 19.05 -3.59
CA THR A 177 11.57 19.58 -3.93
C THR A 177 11.69 21.08 -3.62
N ASP A 178 10.65 21.85 -3.93
CA ASP A 178 10.54 23.27 -3.59
C ASP A 178 10.58 23.48 -2.08
N LEU A 179 9.79 22.71 -1.32
CA LEU A 179 9.72 22.82 0.14
C LEU A 179 11.06 22.44 0.80
N ILE A 180 11.81 21.48 0.25
CA ILE A 180 13.19 21.21 0.70
C ILE A 180 14.07 22.44 0.45
N LYS A 181 14.08 23.02 -0.76
CA LYS A 181 14.91 24.20 -1.08
C LYS A 181 14.61 25.41 -0.18
N LEU A 182 13.37 25.58 0.24
CA LEU A 182 12.98 26.67 1.15
C LEU A 182 13.44 26.44 2.59
N ASN A 183 13.77 25.21 2.97
CA ASN A 183 14.05 24.82 4.35
C ASN A 183 15.45 24.23 4.58
N SER A 184 16.18 23.98 3.50
CA SER A 184 17.52 23.39 3.47
C SER A 184 18.46 24.24 2.63
N LYS A 185 19.73 24.28 3.03
CA LYS A 185 20.81 24.84 2.18
C LYS A 185 21.29 23.84 1.12
N ILE A 186 20.84 22.58 1.20
CA ILE A 186 21.29 21.48 0.34
C ILE A 186 20.25 21.27 -0.74
N VAL A 187 20.70 21.24 -2.00
CA VAL A 187 19.83 20.98 -3.14
C VAL A 187 19.45 19.49 -3.16
N PRO A 188 18.15 19.15 -3.20
CA PRO A 188 17.74 17.75 -3.25
C PRO A 188 18.13 17.10 -4.58
N TYR A 189 18.48 15.82 -4.52
CA TYR A 189 18.65 14.98 -5.69
C TYR A 189 17.29 14.57 -6.23
N LEU A 190 17.07 14.72 -7.54
CA LEU A 190 15.84 14.35 -8.24
C LEU A 190 16.12 13.32 -9.34
N SER A 191 15.35 12.25 -9.37
CA SER A 191 15.44 11.23 -10.42
C SER A 191 14.09 10.63 -10.82
N LYS A 192 14.11 9.95 -11.97
CA LYS A 192 13.01 9.14 -12.49
C LYS A 192 13.47 7.71 -12.69
N ARG A 193 12.68 6.77 -12.18
CA ARG A 193 12.82 5.34 -12.43
C ARG A 193 12.11 4.99 -13.73
N ARG A 194 12.53 3.90 -14.39
CA ARG A 194 11.93 3.46 -15.67
C ARG A 194 10.43 3.17 -15.62
N ASN A 195 9.91 2.81 -14.45
CA ASN A 195 8.48 2.58 -14.25
C ASN A 195 7.66 3.88 -14.08
N GLY A 196 8.29 5.05 -14.30
CA GLY A 196 7.65 6.36 -14.18
C GLY A 196 7.50 6.88 -12.75
N ILE A 197 8.07 6.18 -11.76
CA ILE A 197 8.15 6.69 -10.39
C ILE A 197 9.27 7.73 -10.31
N PHE A 198 8.94 8.89 -9.79
CA PHE A 198 9.89 9.94 -9.47
C PHE A 198 10.32 9.80 -8.01
N GLU A 199 11.55 10.21 -7.73
CA GLU A 199 12.15 10.17 -6.41
C GLU A 199 12.95 11.44 -6.17
N SER A 200 12.71 12.09 -5.05
CA SER A 200 13.47 13.24 -4.59
C SER A 200 13.98 12.98 -3.17
N TYR A 201 15.25 13.24 -2.91
CA TYR A 201 15.81 13.09 -1.56
C TYR A 201 16.94 14.07 -1.28
N VAL A 202 17.16 14.35 0.01
CA VAL A 202 18.26 15.17 0.51
C VAL A 202 18.84 14.53 1.77
N PHE A 203 20.13 14.78 2.01
CA PHE A 203 20.81 14.42 3.26
C PHE A 203 21.09 15.70 4.04
N ASP A 204 20.25 16.03 5.03
CA ASP A 204 20.34 17.27 5.81
C ASP A 204 19.99 17.00 7.28
N ALA A 205 21.00 17.04 8.15
CA ALA A 205 20.85 16.78 9.58
C ALA A 205 20.05 17.87 10.30
N GLU A 206 20.22 19.14 9.93
CA GLU A 206 19.53 20.26 10.58
C GLU A 206 18.05 20.27 10.22
N LEU A 207 17.72 19.99 8.96
CA LEU A 207 16.33 19.83 8.56
C LEU A 207 15.70 18.59 9.21
N CYS A 208 16.43 17.48 9.35
CA CYS A 208 15.94 16.31 10.09
C CYS A 208 15.60 16.65 11.54
N LYS A 209 16.47 17.40 12.24
CA LYS A 209 16.21 17.86 13.62
C LYS A 209 14.93 18.70 13.68
N LYS A 210 14.78 19.70 12.80
CA LYS A 210 13.59 20.55 12.72
C LYS A 210 12.29 19.75 12.52
N LEU A 211 12.33 18.73 11.66
CA LEU A 211 11.18 17.86 11.41
C LEU A 211 10.88 16.97 12.62
N LEU A 212 11.91 16.44 13.29
CA LEU A 212 11.74 15.62 14.50
C LEU A 212 11.20 16.41 15.70
N LEU A 213 11.34 17.74 15.72
CA LEU A 213 10.67 18.61 16.68
C LEU A 213 9.16 18.71 16.46
N LEU A 214 8.67 18.49 15.23
CA LEU A 214 7.24 18.48 14.93
C LEU A 214 6.60 17.12 15.19
N SER A 215 7.29 16.04 14.82
CA SER A 215 6.82 14.67 15.00
C SER A 215 8.00 13.77 15.38
N PRO A 216 7.91 12.98 16.47
CA PRO A 216 9.05 12.22 16.97
C PRO A 216 9.45 11.06 16.05
N SER A 217 8.60 10.72 15.07
CA SER A 217 8.86 9.74 14.03
C SER A 217 8.11 10.09 12.75
N TYR A 218 8.56 9.55 11.62
CA TYR A 218 7.86 9.60 10.32
C TYR A 218 7.65 8.20 9.73
N LYS A 219 7.88 7.17 10.54
CA LYS A 219 7.69 5.77 10.18
C LYS A 219 6.22 5.40 10.42
N LYS A 220 5.52 4.99 9.37
CA LYS A 220 4.05 4.82 9.35
C LYS A 220 3.58 3.36 9.34
N SER A 221 4.54 2.44 9.34
CA SER A 221 4.29 1.00 9.33
C SER A 221 5.51 0.23 9.86
N PRO A 222 5.31 -1.00 10.36
CA PRO A 222 6.41 -1.86 10.79
C PRO A 222 7.33 -2.22 9.61
N TYR A 223 8.63 -2.38 9.90
CA TYR A 223 9.55 -2.98 8.92
C TYR A 223 9.20 -4.46 8.68
N LYS A 224 9.69 -5.02 7.57
CA LYS A 224 9.45 -6.42 7.19
C LYS A 224 9.82 -7.44 8.29
N ASN A 225 10.80 -7.11 9.12
CA ASN A 225 11.33 -7.98 10.19
C ASN A 225 10.95 -7.48 11.59
N GLN A 226 9.93 -6.62 11.70
CA GLN A 226 9.47 -6.06 12.96
C GLN A 226 8.04 -6.53 13.24
N SER A 227 7.76 -6.96 14.47
CA SER A 227 6.40 -7.28 14.89
C SER A 227 5.55 -6.02 14.99
N LYS A 228 4.22 -6.17 14.99
CA LYS A 228 3.32 -5.04 15.19
C LYS A 228 3.49 -4.47 16.60
N GLU A 229 3.67 -5.35 17.58
CA GLU A 229 3.78 -5.03 18.99
C GLU A 229 5.06 -4.23 19.27
N ASP A 230 6.20 -4.62 18.67
CA ASP A 230 7.45 -3.89 18.83
C ASP A 230 7.38 -2.52 18.16
N TYR A 231 6.74 -2.43 16.99
CA TYR A 231 6.54 -1.14 16.31
C TYR A 231 5.72 -0.17 17.16
N LEU A 232 4.64 -0.63 17.80
CA LEU A 232 3.78 0.23 18.61
C LEU A 232 4.42 0.69 19.93
N LYS A 233 5.53 0.08 20.36
CA LYS A 233 6.34 0.53 21.50
C LYS A 233 7.34 1.62 21.14
N GLU A 234 7.66 1.82 19.86
CA GLU A 234 8.53 2.90 19.40
C GLU A 234 7.80 4.25 19.45
N SER A 235 8.54 5.36 19.32
CA SER A 235 7.94 6.68 19.10
C SER A 235 7.10 6.68 17.81
N GLN A 236 5.83 7.04 17.94
CA GLN A 236 4.86 7.04 16.83
C GLN A 236 4.85 8.39 16.10
N PRO A 237 4.60 8.42 14.78
CA PRO A 237 4.34 9.66 14.07
C PRO A 237 3.05 10.31 14.57
N THR A 238 3.04 11.65 14.63
CA THR A 238 1.89 12.46 15.02
C THR A 238 1.76 13.71 14.15
N ILE A 239 0.53 14.20 13.98
CA ILE A 239 0.23 15.53 13.44
C ILE A 239 -0.23 16.51 14.52
N GLU A 240 -0.04 16.21 15.81
CA GLU A 240 -0.43 17.09 16.92
C GLU A 240 0.09 18.52 16.79
N PHE A 241 1.28 18.69 16.22
CA PHE A 241 1.86 20.01 15.94
C PHE A 241 0.97 20.90 15.04
N LEU A 242 0.08 20.31 14.24
CA LEU A 242 -0.85 21.03 13.37
C LEU A 242 -1.97 21.70 14.17
N PHE A 243 -2.39 21.19 15.33
CA PHE A 243 -3.50 21.75 16.09
C PHE A 243 -3.19 23.15 16.64
N ASN A 244 -1.91 23.45 16.85
CA ASN A 244 -1.41 24.75 17.31
C ASN A 244 -1.06 25.73 16.16
N GLN A 245 -1.22 25.32 14.90
CA GLN A 245 -0.98 26.19 13.76
C GLN A 245 -2.19 27.10 13.46
N ASN A 246 -1.94 28.19 12.74
CA ASN A 246 -3.01 29.02 12.20
C ASN A 246 -3.86 28.24 11.16
N GLU A 247 -5.06 28.76 10.88
CA GLU A 247 -6.02 28.08 10.01
C GLU A 247 -5.49 27.86 8.58
N GLU A 248 -4.74 28.81 8.03
CA GLU A 248 -4.20 28.71 6.67
C GLU A 248 -3.16 27.59 6.55
N VAL A 249 -2.25 27.46 7.51
CA VAL A 249 -1.27 26.37 7.57
C VAL A 249 -2.00 25.03 7.69
N LYS A 250 -3.00 24.92 8.58
CA LYS A 250 -3.83 23.71 8.71
C LYS A 250 -4.51 23.36 7.38
N ARG A 251 -5.12 24.33 6.72
CA ARG A 251 -5.79 24.16 5.42
C ARG A 251 -4.83 23.66 4.35
N LYS A 252 -3.62 24.22 4.26
CA LYS A 252 -2.59 23.75 3.31
C LYS A 252 -2.10 22.34 3.66
N CYS A 253 -1.91 22.01 4.93
CA CYS A 253 -1.52 20.66 5.36
C CYS A 253 -2.60 19.61 5.04
N ILE A 254 -3.88 19.93 5.24
CA ILE A 254 -5.01 19.08 4.82
C ILE A 254 -5.02 18.91 3.30
N GLN A 255 -4.89 20.02 2.55
CA GLN A 255 -4.83 19.99 1.08
C GLN A 255 -3.70 19.09 0.58
N THR A 256 -2.53 19.18 1.20
CA THR A 256 -1.36 18.32 0.94
C THR A 256 -1.66 16.85 1.23
N ALA A 257 -2.16 16.54 2.44
CA ALA A 257 -2.42 15.16 2.83
C ALA A 257 -3.46 14.48 1.92
N MET A 258 -4.53 15.19 1.60
CA MET A 258 -5.58 14.73 0.68
C MET A 258 -5.04 14.58 -0.76
N SER A 259 -4.05 15.38 -1.16
CA SER A 259 -3.44 15.26 -2.48
C SER A 259 -2.49 14.07 -2.61
N CYS A 260 -1.85 13.64 -1.52
CA CYS A 260 -1.08 12.41 -1.47
C CYS A 260 -1.99 11.18 -1.35
N ASP A 261 -2.60 10.99 -0.17
CA ASP A 261 -3.31 9.77 0.22
C ASP A 261 -4.83 9.86 0.07
N GLY A 262 -5.35 11.06 -0.15
CA GLY A 262 -6.77 11.29 -0.35
C GLY A 262 -7.25 10.85 -1.72
N PHE A 263 -8.53 10.49 -1.78
CA PHE A 263 -9.19 10.09 -3.00
C PHE A 263 -10.61 10.64 -3.04
N ILE A 264 -11.10 10.81 -4.26
CA ILE A 264 -12.49 11.05 -4.55
C ILE A 264 -12.92 10.07 -5.63
N THR A 265 -14.03 9.39 -5.40
CA THR A 265 -14.57 8.40 -6.32
C THR A 265 -16.03 8.68 -6.57
N THR A 266 -16.42 8.43 -7.81
CA THR A 266 -17.81 8.43 -8.25
C THR A 266 -18.15 6.98 -8.59
N SER A 267 -19.30 6.50 -8.13
CA SER A 267 -19.80 5.15 -8.37
C SER A 267 -21.30 5.19 -8.61
N TYR A 268 -21.85 4.19 -9.28
CA TYR A 268 -23.30 4.00 -9.35
C TYR A 268 -23.72 3.05 -8.25
N ASP A 269 -24.74 3.44 -7.51
CA ASP A 269 -25.46 2.51 -6.63
C ASP A 269 -26.32 1.55 -7.47
N LYS A 270 -26.84 0.49 -6.84
CA LYS A 270 -27.71 -0.52 -7.46
C LYS A 270 -28.91 0.08 -8.20
N GLY A 271 -29.39 1.25 -7.76
CA GLY A 271 -30.48 2.02 -8.38
C GLY A 271 -30.05 3.02 -9.48
N LYS A 272 -28.83 2.94 -10.02
CA LYS A 272 -28.26 3.91 -10.98
C LYS A 272 -28.14 5.35 -10.46
N ASN A 273 -28.25 5.56 -9.15
CA ASN A 273 -27.91 6.84 -8.54
C ASN A 273 -26.39 7.00 -8.43
N ILE A 274 -25.89 8.18 -8.75
CA ILE A 274 -24.47 8.48 -8.62
C ILE A 274 -24.15 8.74 -7.14
N ARG A 275 -23.31 7.90 -6.56
CA ARG A 275 -22.75 8.06 -5.22
C ARG A 275 -21.31 8.53 -5.31
N ASN A 276 -21.06 9.71 -4.75
CA ASN A 276 -19.71 10.22 -4.54
C ASN A 276 -19.20 9.83 -3.17
N THR A 277 -17.91 9.57 -3.10
CA THR A 277 -17.23 9.26 -1.86
C THR A 277 -15.88 9.95 -1.87
N ILE A 278 -15.57 10.64 -0.78
CA ILE A 278 -14.26 11.21 -0.51
C ILE A 278 -13.64 10.47 0.68
N GLY A 279 -12.32 10.32 0.68
CA GLY A 279 -11.63 9.74 1.81
C GLY A 279 -10.14 10.03 1.84
N LEU A 280 -9.52 9.70 2.97
CA LEU A 280 -8.09 9.79 3.23
C LEU A 280 -7.57 8.41 3.62
N SER A 281 -6.66 7.84 2.83
CA SER A 281 -6.07 6.53 3.13
C SER A 281 -5.10 6.66 4.30
N CYS A 282 -5.33 5.93 5.38
CA CYS A 282 -4.42 5.91 6.53
C CYS A 282 -4.64 4.60 7.30
N SER A 283 -3.59 3.78 7.40
CA SER A 283 -3.66 2.55 8.20
C SER A 283 -3.05 2.70 9.59
N HIS A 284 -2.44 3.85 9.88
CA HIS A 284 -1.73 4.06 11.13
C HIS A 284 -2.71 4.42 12.26
N PRO A 285 -2.66 3.74 13.42
CA PRO A 285 -3.67 3.86 14.45
C PRO A 285 -3.72 5.25 15.09
N CYS A 286 -2.60 5.94 15.35
CA CYS A 286 -2.64 7.30 15.91
C CYS A 286 -3.11 8.33 14.87
N LEU A 287 -2.33 8.47 13.80
CA LEU A 287 -2.59 9.39 12.68
C LEU A 287 -4.03 9.37 12.15
N ILE A 288 -4.71 8.21 12.04
CA ILE A 288 -6.07 8.18 11.51
C ILE A 288 -7.07 8.95 12.39
N TYR A 289 -6.94 8.91 13.72
CA TYR A 289 -7.78 9.68 14.63
C TYR A 289 -7.38 11.15 14.65
N GLU A 290 -6.08 11.46 14.63
CA GLU A 290 -5.62 12.85 14.57
C GLU A 290 -6.08 13.53 13.28
N TRP A 291 -5.98 12.85 12.12
CA TRP A 291 -6.50 13.37 10.85
C TRP A 291 -8.02 13.57 10.90
N LYS A 292 -8.77 12.65 11.52
CA LYS A 292 -10.22 12.80 11.71
C LYS A 292 -10.54 14.07 12.50
N ASN A 293 -9.90 14.25 13.65
CA ASN A 293 -10.12 15.40 14.52
C ASN A 293 -9.75 16.72 13.81
N LEU A 294 -8.63 16.74 13.06
CA LEU A 294 -8.23 17.92 12.29
C LEU A 294 -9.22 18.22 11.15
N LEU A 295 -9.73 17.21 10.45
CA LEU A 295 -10.73 17.40 9.39
C LEU A 295 -12.08 17.88 9.93
N GLU A 296 -12.49 17.42 11.11
CA GLU A 296 -13.70 17.86 11.80
C GLU A 296 -13.68 19.35 12.13
N SER A 297 -12.51 19.92 12.46
CA SER A 297 -12.39 21.37 12.69
C SER A 297 -12.69 22.21 11.43
N PHE A 298 -12.67 21.59 10.24
CA PHE A 298 -13.06 22.19 8.96
C PHE A 298 -14.47 21.73 8.50
N LYS A 299 -15.25 21.15 9.41
CA LYS A 299 -16.60 20.58 9.13
C LYS A 299 -16.55 19.46 8.08
N ILE A 300 -15.43 18.73 7.98
CA ILE A 300 -15.24 17.59 7.09
C ILE A 300 -15.33 16.31 7.93
N ASP A 301 -16.56 15.97 8.33
CA ASP A 301 -16.82 14.78 9.14
C ASP A 301 -16.68 13.49 8.31
N MET A 302 -15.74 12.64 8.70
CA MET A 302 -15.44 11.36 8.07
C MET A 302 -15.41 10.25 9.11
N HIS A 303 -15.97 9.09 8.78
CA HIS A 303 -15.91 7.92 9.65
C HIS A 303 -14.69 7.06 9.33
N ILE A 304 -14.19 6.35 10.34
CA ILE A 304 -13.08 5.40 10.21
C ILE A 304 -13.60 4.08 9.64
N VAL A 305 -13.03 3.64 8.52
CA VAL A 305 -13.29 2.33 7.94
C VAL A 305 -12.23 1.34 8.43
N LYS A 306 -12.67 0.33 9.18
CA LYS A 306 -11.81 -0.78 9.63
C LYS A 306 -11.67 -1.83 8.54
N ASN A 307 -10.48 -2.39 8.40
CA ASN A 307 -10.20 -3.50 7.49
C ASN A 307 -8.99 -4.30 7.99
N GLU A 308 -9.25 -5.53 8.43
CA GLU A 308 -8.28 -6.46 9.02
C GLU A 308 -7.13 -6.86 8.10
N ARG A 309 -7.24 -6.59 6.79
CA ARG A 309 -6.16 -6.85 5.83
C ARG A 309 -5.00 -5.85 5.96
N TYR A 310 -5.24 -4.69 6.55
CA TYR A 310 -4.17 -3.72 6.82
C TYR A 310 -3.46 -4.04 8.13
N TRP A 311 -2.17 -3.69 8.21
CA TRP A 311 -1.31 -4.09 9.33
C TRP A 311 -1.83 -3.68 10.72
N ALA A 312 -2.54 -2.56 10.81
CA ALA A 312 -3.15 -2.07 12.05
C ALA A 312 -4.68 -2.21 12.10
N GLY A 313 -5.32 -2.81 11.08
CA GLY A 313 -6.77 -2.99 11.04
C GLY A 313 -7.57 -1.76 10.59
N TYR A 314 -6.89 -0.69 10.14
CA TYR A 314 -7.51 0.54 9.65
C TYR A 314 -7.27 0.70 8.13
N GLY A 315 -8.31 1.09 7.40
CA GLY A 315 -8.24 1.34 5.96
C GLY A 315 -8.10 2.83 5.63
N CYS A 316 -9.13 3.61 5.98
CA CYS A 316 -9.22 5.02 5.62
C CYS A 316 -10.23 5.79 6.47
N LEU A 317 -10.18 7.12 6.36
CA LEU A 317 -11.30 8.01 6.66
C LEU A 317 -12.19 8.11 5.43
N LEU A 318 -13.51 8.06 5.60
CA LEU A 318 -14.45 8.03 4.48
C LEU A 318 -15.70 8.88 4.76
N SER A 319 -16.20 9.56 3.73
CA SER A 319 -17.53 10.18 3.75
C SER A 319 -18.15 10.16 2.36
N SER A 320 -19.46 9.87 2.30
CA SER A 320 -20.27 10.03 1.09
C SER A 320 -21.24 11.22 1.18
N SER A 321 -21.12 12.02 2.25
CA SER A 321 -22.01 13.17 2.46
C SER A 321 -21.69 14.29 1.47
N SER A 322 -22.72 14.76 0.75
CA SER A 322 -22.59 15.90 -0.16
C SER A 322 -22.15 17.17 0.56
N LYS A 323 -22.62 17.38 1.81
CA LYS A 323 -22.20 18.49 2.67
C LYS A 323 -20.69 18.42 2.97
N VAL A 324 -20.17 17.23 3.28
CA VAL A 324 -18.74 17.02 3.54
C VAL A 324 -17.90 17.27 2.30
N ILE A 325 -18.34 16.78 1.13
CA ILE A 325 -17.66 17.04 -0.15
C ILE A 325 -17.66 18.54 -0.48
N LYS A 326 -18.77 19.24 -0.25
CA LYS A 326 -18.88 20.70 -0.41
C LYS A 326 -17.99 21.48 0.56
N ASN A 327 -17.89 21.04 1.82
CA ASN A 327 -16.99 21.68 2.77
C ASN A 327 -15.53 21.48 2.36
N PHE A 328 -15.16 20.25 1.96
CA PHE A 328 -13.83 19.97 1.45
C PHE A 328 -13.52 20.73 0.17
N SER A 329 -14.49 21.04 -0.69
CA SER A 329 -14.21 21.78 -1.93
C SER A 329 -13.72 23.21 -1.70
N SER A 330 -13.93 23.79 -0.51
CA SER A 330 -13.29 25.05 -0.14
C SER A 330 -11.78 24.91 0.09
N ILE A 331 -11.29 23.71 0.41
CA ILE A 331 -9.86 23.38 0.56
C ILE A 331 -9.30 22.85 -0.77
N GLY A 332 -10.03 21.91 -1.38
CA GLY A 332 -9.66 21.24 -2.61
C GLY A 332 -8.43 20.32 -2.47
N PHE A 333 -8.02 19.77 -3.60
CA PHE A 333 -6.70 19.16 -3.77
C PHE A 333 -5.71 20.20 -4.28
N ILE A 334 -4.42 19.89 -4.23
CA ILE A 334 -3.37 20.66 -4.88
C ILE A 334 -3.66 20.65 -6.40
N PRO A 335 -3.65 21.81 -7.08
CA PRO A 335 -3.82 21.89 -8.53
C PRO A 335 -2.86 20.99 -9.30
N GLU A 336 -3.28 20.49 -10.46
CA GLU A 336 -2.48 19.63 -11.35
C GLU A 336 -2.15 18.22 -10.81
N VAL A 337 -2.48 17.91 -9.55
CA VAL A 337 -2.31 16.56 -9.01
C VAL A 337 -3.33 15.61 -9.63
N LYS A 338 -2.84 14.52 -10.22
CA LYS A 338 -3.61 13.56 -11.01
C LYS A 338 -3.89 12.29 -10.22
N ILE A 339 -4.97 11.63 -10.61
CA ILE A 339 -5.33 10.31 -10.09
C ILE A 339 -4.34 9.27 -10.61
N THR A 340 -3.77 8.50 -9.68
CA THR A 340 -2.76 7.48 -9.97
C THR A 340 -3.38 6.21 -10.56
N GLY A 341 -2.54 5.25 -10.94
CA GLY A 341 -2.95 3.99 -11.59
C GLY A 341 -3.85 3.05 -10.77
N LYS A 342 -4.15 3.37 -9.51
CA LYS A 342 -5.09 2.59 -8.68
C LYS A 342 -6.53 2.67 -9.19
N SER A 343 -6.91 3.77 -9.84
CA SER A 343 -8.20 3.92 -10.51
C SER A 343 -8.04 3.80 -12.01
N LYS A 344 -8.43 2.65 -12.60
CA LYS A 344 -8.29 2.43 -14.05
C LYS A 344 -9.10 3.42 -14.89
N ARG A 345 -10.26 3.87 -14.40
CA ARG A 345 -11.19 4.74 -15.15
C ARG A 345 -10.80 6.21 -15.16
N PHE A 346 -10.18 6.68 -14.08
CA PHE A 346 -9.87 8.10 -13.91
C PHE A 346 -8.37 8.39 -13.87
N LYS A 347 -7.51 7.40 -14.18
CA LYS A 347 -6.07 7.57 -14.20
C LYS A 347 -5.68 8.77 -15.08
N GLY A 348 -4.87 9.67 -14.54
CA GLY A 348 -4.38 10.85 -15.26
C GLY A 348 -5.31 12.07 -15.24
N ILE A 349 -6.53 11.93 -14.71
CA ILE A 349 -7.44 13.06 -14.48
C ILE A 349 -7.02 13.80 -13.22
N GLU A 350 -7.08 15.13 -13.24
CA GLU A 350 -6.83 15.95 -12.06
C GLU A 350 -7.87 15.71 -10.95
N LYS A 351 -7.40 15.60 -9.71
CA LYS A 351 -8.27 15.35 -8.56
C LYS A 351 -9.32 16.44 -8.36
N ASN A 352 -8.98 17.70 -8.65
CA ASN A 352 -9.94 18.82 -8.56
C ASN A 352 -11.06 18.73 -9.61
N LYS A 353 -10.80 18.25 -10.83
CA LYS A 353 -11.86 17.99 -11.82
C LYS A 353 -12.84 16.92 -11.32
N MET A 354 -12.34 15.88 -10.65
CA MET A 354 -13.22 14.86 -10.06
C MET A 354 -14.01 15.38 -8.85
N LEU A 355 -13.45 16.32 -8.10
CA LEU A 355 -14.16 17.01 -7.02
C LEU A 355 -15.27 17.92 -7.57
N GLU A 356 -15.01 18.69 -8.63
CA GLU A 356 -16.02 19.49 -9.33
C GLU A 356 -17.14 18.60 -9.89
N LEU A 357 -16.78 17.47 -10.52
CA LEU A 357 -17.75 16.48 -10.98
C LEU A 357 -18.65 16.04 -9.81
N ALA A 358 -18.06 15.71 -8.65
CA ALA A 358 -18.80 15.24 -7.50
C ALA A 358 -19.83 16.28 -6.97
N LEU A 359 -19.57 17.57 -7.14
CA LEU A 359 -20.50 18.64 -6.79
C LEU A 359 -21.64 18.81 -7.81
N CYS A 360 -21.42 18.43 -9.07
CA CYS A 360 -22.35 18.61 -10.18
C CYS A 360 -23.28 17.41 -10.47
N ASN A 361 -23.15 16.30 -9.73
CA ASN A 361 -23.61 14.98 -10.17
C ASN A 361 -25.12 14.77 -10.38
N ASN A 362 -25.98 15.72 -10.01
CA ASN A 362 -27.40 15.65 -10.37
C ASN A 362 -27.66 15.79 -11.88
N LYS A 363 -26.64 16.09 -12.69
CA LYS A 363 -26.78 16.40 -14.12
C LYS A 363 -26.45 15.24 -15.08
N PHE A 364 -25.80 14.17 -14.62
CA PHE A 364 -25.29 13.12 -15.51
C PHE A 364 -26.15 11.85 -15.46
N LYS A 365 -26.58 11.35 -16.61
CA LYS A 365 -27.40 10.13 -16.76
C LYS A 365 -26.56 8.89 -17.08
N SER A 366 -25.30 9.05 -17.50
CA SER A 366 -24.45 7.92 -17.91
C SER A 366 -22.95 8.12 -17.67
N TRP A 367 -22.21 7.01 -17.61
CA TRP A 367 -20.74 7.03 -17.58
C TRP A 367 -20.11 7.73 -18.79
N LYS A 368 -20.77 7.65 -19.95
CA LYS A 368 -20.30 8.28 -21.18
C LYS A 368 -20.30 9.80 -21.05
N GLU A 369 -21.33 10.37 -20.43
CA GLU A 369 -21.42 11.80 -20.16
C GLU A 369 -20.37 12.25 -19.13
N ILE A 370 -20.20 11.50 -18.04
CA ILE A 370 -19.15 11.77 -17.05
C ILE A 370 -17.77 11.79 -17.72
N TYR A 371 -17.45 10.74 -18.48
CA TYR A 371 -16.14 10.63 -19.10
C TYR A 371 -15.90 11.72 -20.14
N SER A 372 -16.91 12.03 -20.96
CA SER A 372 -16.86 13.15 -21.90
C SER A 372 -16.65 14.48 -21.19
N TRP A 373 -17.33 14.73 -20.07
CA TRP A 373 -17.20 15.96 -19.31
C TRP A 373 -15.80 16.13 -18.72
N VAL A 374 -15.27 15.10 -18.06
CA VAL A 374 -13.96 15.16 -17.40
C VAL A 374 -12.80 15.30 -18.40
N GLN A 375 -12.97 14.78 -19.61
CA GLN A 375 -11.98 14.90 -20.69
C GLN A 375 -11.99 16.25 -21.40
N LYS A 376 -13.03 17.08 -21.24
CA LYS A 376 -13.05 18.40 -21.86
C LYS A 376 -11.83 19.21 -21.37
N PRO A 377 -11.09 19.87 -22.28
CA PRO A 377 -10.13 20.88 -21.89
C PRO A 377 -10.87 21.89 -21.01
N THR A 378 -10.30 22.23 -19.86
CA THR A 378 -10.81 23.31 -19.02
C THR A 378 -10.58 24.61 -19.79
N GLY A 379 -11.54 24.99 -20.64
CA GLY A 379 -11.77 26.40 -20.92
C GLY A 379 -12.13 27.03 -19.58
N LEU A 380 -11.44 28.10 -19.20
CA LEU A 380 -11.73 28.89 -18.00
C LEU A 380 -13.23 29.22 -18.01
N ILE A 381 -14.00 28.55 -17.15
CA ILE A 381 -15.36 28.97 -16.83
C ILE A 381 -15.14 30.13 -15.86
N ASN A 382 -15.19 31.35 -16.40
CA ASN A 382 -15.16 32.60 -15.63
C ASN A 382 -16.43 32.74 -14.79
#